data_AF-A0A194V423-F1
#
_entry.id   AF-A0A194V423-F1
#
_cell.length_a   1.000
_cell.length_b   1.000
_cell.length_c   1.000
_cell.angle_alpha   90.00
_cell.angle_beta   90.00
_cell.angle_gamma   90.00
#
_symmetry.space_group_name_H-M   'P 1'
#
loop_
_entity.id
_entity.type
_entity.pdbx_description
1 polymer ?
#
loop_
_entity_poly.entity_id
_entity_poly.type
_entity_poly.pdbx_seq_one_letter_code
_entity_poly.pdbx_strand_id
1 'polypeptide(L)'
;MADDDIDSGLFNISISDSEEDDVDISHGIAQGRDRKGQSEAQFQIVKRDYRPKVENGEISKSIKIPLGQQKVAKQEGQELLHAVEELYFYRRYDEAVVFIGNVFDGGEGTGEGLDADTRDLLRTYEKKCLGKLGRNPA
;
A
#
# COMPACT_ATOMS: atom_id res chain seq x y z
N MET A 1 -39.26 -13.78 41.47
CA MET A 1 -38.41 -12.88 40.68
C MET A 1 -37.00 -13.36 40.90
N ALA A 2 -36.38 -13.89 39.86
CA ALA A 2 -35.01 -14.39 39.87
C ALA A 2 -34.31 -13.66 38.72
N ASP A 3 -33.53 -12.65 39.08
CA ASP A 3 -32.67 -11.88 38.19
C ASP A 3 -31.38 -11.71 38.99
N ASP A 4 -30.43 -12.62 38.77
CA ASP A 4 -29.06 -12.49 39.30
C ASP A 4 -28.10 -13.39 38.49
N ASP A 5 -27.90 -13.03 37.22
CA ASP A 5 -26.85 -13.65 36.38
C ASP A 5 -26.32 -12.62 35.35
N ILE A 6 -25.95 -11.43 35.82
CA ILE A 6 -25.21 -10.42 35.01
C ILE A 6 -23.95 -9.96 35.77
N ASP A 7 -23.26 -10.89 36.44
CA ASP A 7 -21.92 -10.64 36.98
C ASP A 7 -20.96 -11.78 36.61
N SER A 8 -20.95 -12.15 35.33
CA SER A 8 -19.94 -13.03 34.75
C SER A 8 -19.10 -12.27 33.73
N GLY A 9 -18.05 -11.60 34.23
CA GLY A 9 -16.69 -11.82 33.77
C GLY A 9 -16.29 -11.49 32.33
N LEU A 10 -17.11 -10.76 31.55
CA LEU A 10 -16.76 -10.42 30.17
C LEU A 10 -16.12 -9.02 30.03
N PHE A 11 -16.34 -8.14 31.00
CA PHE A 11 -15.72 -6.82 31.05
C PHE A 11 -15.19 -6.56 32.44
N ASN A 12 -13.90 -6.83 32.65
CA ASN A 12 -13.21 -6.56 33.91
C ASN A 12 -12.92 -5.04 34.03
N ILE A 13 -13.98 -4.23 33.99
CA ILE A 13 -13.92 -2.78 34.07
C ILE A 13 -14.54 -2.38 35.40
N SER A 14 -13.73 -2.23 36.43
CA SER A 14 -14.15 -1.58 37.67
C SER A 14 -14.24 -0.09 37.42
N ILE A 15 -15.45 0.42 37.16
CA ILE A 15 -15.72 1.86 37.18
C ILE A 15 -15.93 2.24 38.65
N SER A 16 -14.87 2.70 39.31
CA SER A 16 -14.96 3.41 40.58
C SER A 16 -14.45 4.83 40.35
N ASP A 17 -15.40 5.77 40.37
CA ASP A 17 -15.19 7.21 40.32
C ASP A 17 -14.83 7.68 41.73
N SER A 18 -13.52 7.77 42.01
CA SER A 18 -12.96 8.44 43.20
C SER A 18 -11.55 8.93 42.85
N GLU A 19 -11.41 10.24 42.82
CA GLU A 19 -10.16 10.97 42.70
C GLU A 19 -9.35 10.78 43.99
N GLU A 20 -8.20 10.10 43.93
CA GLU A 20 -7.05 10.32 44.84
C GLU A 20 -5.83 9.49 44.37
N ASP A 21 -4.70 10.17 44.23
CA ASP A 21 -3.39 9.69 43.81
C ASP A 21 -2.82 8.68 44.83
N ASP A 22 -2.83 7.38 44.53
CA ASP A 22 -1.86 6.43 45.10
C ASP A 22 -1.80 5.15 44.25
N VAL A 23 -0.84 5.09 43.31
CA VAL A 23 -0.58 3.90 42.49
C VAL A 23 0.36 2.95 43.23
N ASP A 24 -0.21 1.86 43.74
CA ASP A 24 0.51 0.73 44.34
C ASP A 24 1.49 0.08 43.35
N ILE A 25 2.79 0.15 43.68
CA ILE A 25 3.93 -0.27 42.83
C ILE A 25 4.31 -1.75 43.06
N SER A 26 3.39 -2.59 43.54
CA SER A 26 3.73 -3.93 44.02
C SER A 26 3.67 -5.07 43.00
N HIS A 27 3.20 -4.84 41.76
CA HIS A 27 3.20 -5.89 40.73
C HIS A 27 3.84 -5.42 39.43
N GLY A 28 5.13 -5.71 39.27
CA GLY A 28 5.85 -5.48 38.03
C GLY A 28 5.33 -6.37 36.90
N ILE A 29 4.44 -5.83 36.06
CA ILE A 29 4.45 -5.92 34.59
C ILE A 29 3.66 -4.72 34.04
N ALA A 30 4.35 -3.97 33.17
CA ALA A 30 3.84 -2.94 32.27
C ALA A 30 3.31 -1.63 32.91
N GLN A 31 4.25 -0.79 33.38
CA GLN A 31 4.13 0.63 33.06
C GLN A 31 3.82 0.73 31.56
N GLY A 32 2.65 1.26 31.24
CA GLY A 32 2.22 1.52 29.88
C GLY A 32 3.21 2.47 29.23
N ARG A 33 4.27 1.91 28.62
CA ARG A 33 5.05 2.64 27.62
C ARG A 33 4.03 3.06 26.60
N ASP A 34 3.76 4.35 26.53
CA ASP A 34 2.97 4.92 25.47
C ASP A 34 3.66 4.56 24.14
N ARG A 35 3.19 3.49 23.51
CA ARG A 35 3.77 2.95 22.26
C ARG A 35 3.45 3.87 21.06
N LYS A 36 2.70 4.95 21.28
CA LYS A 36 2.21 5.87 20.25
C LYS A 36 2.60 7.34 20.50
N GLY A 37 3.09 7.68 21.68
CA GLY A 37 3.52 9.04 22.02
C GLY A 37 4.84 9.41 21.35
N GLN A 38 4.76 10.17 20.26
CA GLN A 38 5.91 10.94 19.77
C GLN A 38 6.02 12.23 20.59
N SER A 39 7.20 12.56 21.10
CA SER A 39 7.37 13.85 21.80
C SER A 39 7.27 15.01 20.79
N GLU A 40 6.85 16.19 21.27
CA GLU A 40 6.75 17.39 20.42
C GLU A 40 8.07 17.69 19.69
N ALA A 41 9.21 17.51 20.37
CA ALA A 41 10.53 17.70 19.75
C ALA A 41 10.78 16.72 18.59
N GLN A 42 10.39 15.45 18.73
CA GLN A 42 10.49 14.46 17.65
C GLN A 42 9.53 14.79 16.49
N PHE A 43 8.33 15.26 16.80
CA PHE A 43 7.37 15.70 15.78
C PHE A 43 7.93 16.90 14.99
N GLN A 44 8.52 17.89 15.65
CA GLN A 44 9.10 19.05 14.98
C GLN A 44 10.29 18.68 14.08
N ILE A 45 11.10 17.68 14.47
CA ILE A 45 12.17 17.13 13.61
C ILE A 45 11.55 16.48 12.36
N VAL A 46 10.57 15.59 12.53
CA VAL A 46 9.89 14.94 11.40
C VAL A 46 9.23 15.97 10.50
N LYS A 47 8.55 16.97 11.06
CA LYS A 47 7.88 18.03 10.31
C LYS A 47 8.87 18.87 9.50
N ARG A 48 10.03 19.20 10.07
CA ARG A 48 11.07 19.97 9.38
C ARG A 48 11.63 19.21 8.18
N ASP A 49 11.80 17.89 8.34
CA ASP A 49 12.45 17.06 7.35
C ASP A 49 11.43 16.38 6.40
N TYR A 50 10.13 16.51 6.68
CA TYR A 50 9.04 15.95 5.88
C TYR A 50 8.97 16.62 4.52
N ARG A 51 8.95 15.80 3.46
CA ARG A 51 8.57 16.22 2.12
C ARG A 51 7.44 15.34 1.62
N PRO A 52 6.36 15.92 1.08
CA PRO A 52 5.32 15.12 0.46
C PRO A 52 5.92 14.34 -0.71
N LYS A 53 5.54 13.06 -0.82
CA LYS A 53 5.86 12.27 -2.00
C LYS A 53 5.06 12.85 -3.16
N VAL A 54 5.74 13.31 -4.21
CA VAL A 54 5.10 13.84 -5.42
C VAL A 54 5.32 12.85 -6.55
N GLU A 55 4.26 12.16 -6.93
CA GLU A 55 4.26 11.15 -8.00
C GLU A 55 3.98 11.86 -9.35
N ASN A 56 5.04 12.13 -10.12
CA ASN A 56 5.02 12.97 -11.33
C ASN A 56 4.90 12.18 -12.66
N GLY A 57 4.47 10.92 -12.65
CA GLY A 57 4.46 10.12 -13.89
C GLY A 57 5.76 9.38 -14.15
N GLU A 58 6.59 9.18 -13.13
CA GLU A 58 7.97 8.65 -13.28
C GLU A 58 8.21 7.31 -12.58
N ILE A 59 7.16 6.67 -12.06
CA ILE A 59 7.27 5.35 -11.43
C ILE A 59 7.83 4.34 -12.44
N SER A 60 7.43 4.44 -13.71
CA SER A 60 7.91 3.59 -14.81
C SER A 60 9.43 3.61 -14.99
N LYS A 61 10.10 4.74 -14.69
CA LYS A 61 11.57 4.88 -14.79
C LYS A 61 12.32 4.16 -13.66
N SER A 62 11.64 3.92 -12.54
CA SER A 62 12.23 3.28 -11.36
C SER A 62 12.18 1.76 -11.44
N ILE A 63 11.32 1.22 -12.32
CA ILE A 63 11.13 -0.22 -12.48
C ILE A 63 12.16 -0.77 -13.46
N LYS A 64 12.87 -1.81 -13.03
CA LYS A 64 13.87 -2.48 -13.86
C LYS A 64 13.19 -3.53 -14.73
N ILE A 65 13.27 -3.34 -16.04
CA ILE A 65 12.79 -4.27 -17.07
C ILE A 65 14.03 -4.75 -17.86
N PRO A 66 14.15 -6.02 -18.26
CA PRO A 66 13.16 -7.10 -18.15
C PRO A 66 12.94 -7.59 -16.72
N LEU A 67 11.71 -8.02 -16.44
CA LEU A 67 11.38 -8.69 -15.19
C LEU A 67 12.21 -9.98 -15.14
N GLY A 68 12.85 -10.26 -14.00
CA GLY A 68 13.73 -11.42 -13.86
C GLY A 68 13.02 -12.74 -14.19
N GLN A 69 13.79 -13.80 -14.44
CA GLN A 69 13.28 -15.15 -14.81
C GLN A 69 12.44 -15.84 -13.71
N GLN A 70 12.20 -15.17 -12.58
CA GLN A 70 11.46 -15.69 -11.44
C GLN A 70 10.08 -15.05 -11.36
N LYS A 71 9.13 -15.75 -10.74
CA LYS A 71 7.79 -15.23 -10.44
C LYS A 71 7.90 -13.86 -9.76
N VAL A 72 7.28 -12.85 -10.37
CA VAL A 72 7.27 -11.47 -9.91
C VAL A 72 6.56 -11.41 -8.56
N ALA A 73 7.16 -10.74 -7.59
CA ALA A 73 6.52 -10.59 -6.30
C ALA A 73 5.23 -9.77 -6.43
N LYS A 74 4.22 -10.03 -5.59
CA LYS A 74 2.95 -9.29 -5.65
C LYS A 74 3.15 -7.76 -5.55
N GLN A 75 4.13 -7.32 -4.75
CA GLN A 75 4.48 -5.91 -4.61
C GLN A 75 5.02 -5.33 -5.92
N GLU A 76 5.97 -6.00 -6.56
CA GLU A 76 6.52 -5.59 -7.86
C GLU A 76 5.43 -5.56 -8.95
N GLY A 77 4.51 -6.53 -8.93
CA GLY A 77 3.35 -6.54 -9.82
C GLY A 77 2.42 -5.33 -9.65
N GLN A 78 2.20 -4.88 -8.41
CA GLN A 78 1.41 -3.68 -8.12
C GLN A 78 2.16 -2.41 -8.54
N GLU A 79 3.48 -2.33 -8.34
CA GLU A 79 4.28 -1.20 -8.79
C GLU A 79 4.26 -1.05 -10.32
N LEU A 80 4.35 -2.17 -11.05
CA LEU A 80 4.19 -2.19 -12.52
C LEU A 80 2.84 -1.66 -12.96
N LEU A 81 1.77 -2.12 -12.30
CA LEU A 81 0.43 -1.67 -12.60
C LEU A 81 0.28 -0.17 -12.34
N HIS A 82 0.73 0.30 -11.17
CA HIS A 82 0.68 1.70 -10.82
C HIS A 82 1.48 2.58 -11.78
N ALA A 83 2.64 2.12 -12.26
CA ALA A 83 3.40 2.84 -13.28
C ALA A 83 2.60 3.04 -14.58
N VAL A 84 1.88 2.00 -15.03
CA VAL A 84 1.01 2.09 -16.21
C VAL A 84 -0.18 3.01 -15.97
N GLU A 85 -0.81 2.91 -14.81
CA GLU A 85 -1.91 3.78 -14.41
C GLU A 85 -1.48 5.25 -14.39
N GLU A 86 -0.31 5.52 -13.83
CA GLU A 86 0.28 6.86 -13.77
C GLU A 86 0.46 7.42 -15.19
N LEU A 87 1.12 6.67 -16.07
CA LEU A 87 1.29 7.07 -17.48
C LEU A 87 -0.06 7.33 -18.18
N TYR A 88 -1.06 6.49 -17.92
CA TYR A 88 -2.41 6.67 -18.45
C TYR A 88 -3.08 7.97 -17.94
N PHE A 89 -3.00 8.26 -16.64
CA PHE A 89 -3.59 9.46 -16.05
C PHE A 89 -2.88 10.74 -16.49
N TYR A 90 -1.57 10.70 -16.68
CA TYR A 90 -0.78 11.79 -17.28
C TYR A 90 -0.93 11.90 -18.81
N ARG A 91 -1.79 11.07 -19.43
CA ARG A 91 -2.06 11.03 -20.87
C ARG A 91 -0.84 10.69 -21.74
N ARG A 92 0.20 10.08 -21.15
CA ARG A 92 1.40 9.57 -21.83
C ARG A 92 1.13 8.17 -22.38
N TYR A 93 0.15 8.08 -23.28
CA TYR A 93 -0.39 6.80 -23.75
C TYR A 93 0.59 5.99 -24.59
N ASP A 94 1.45 6.66 -25.36
CA ASP A 94 2.50 6.02 -26.15
C ASP A 94 3.53 5.34 -25.25
N GLU A 95 3.97 6.04 -24.20
CA GLU A 95 4.92 5.50 -23.22
C GLU A 95 4.31 4.34 -22.43
N ALA A 96 3.02 4.43 -22.07
CA ALA A 96 2.30 3.34 -21.43
C ALA A 96 2.29 2.07 -22.30
N VAL A 97 2.02 2.19 -23.61
CA VAL A 97 2.00 1.04 -24.53
C VAL A 97 3.39 0.43 -24.69
N VAL A 98 4.43 1.27 -24.87
CA VAL A 98 5.81 0.79 -24.97
C VAL A 98 6.23 0.09 -23.68
N PHE A 99 5.88 0.66 -22.52
CA PHE A 99 6.17 0.07 -21.23
C PHE A 99 5.51 -1.30 -21.06
N ILE A 100 4.22 -1.41 -21.36
CA ILE A 100 3.48 -2.69 -21.32
C ILE A 100 4.09 -3.71 -22.30
N GLY A 101 4.47 -3.29 -23.50
CA GLY A 101 5.18 -4.14 -24.46
C GLY A 101 6.47 -4.70 -23.88
N ASN A 102 7.32 -3.85 -23.30
CA ASN A 102 8.58 -4.27 -22.69
C ASN A 102 8.37 -5.22 -21.49
N VAL A 103 7.30 -5.04 -20.73
CA VAL A 103 6.90 -5.95 -19.63
C VAL A 103 6.57 -7.35 -20.15
N PHE A 104 5.92 -7.44 -21.31
CA PHE A 104 5.55 -8.73 -21.92
C PHE A 104 6.66 -9.36 -22.78
N ASP A 105 7.52 -8.56 -23.40
CA ASP A 105 8.64 -9.02 -24.23
C ASP A 105 9.83 -9.52 -23.37
N GLY A 106 9.90 -9.11 -22.11
CA GLY A 106 11.04 -9.37 -21.21
C GLY A 106 11.21 -10.83 -20.71
N GLY A 107 10.31 -11.76 -21.04
CA GLY A 107 10.46 -13.17 -20.66
C GLY A 107 9.46 -14.07 -21.39
N GLU A 108 9.97 -15.11 -22.08
CA GLU A 108 9.27 -16.15 -22.87
C GLU A 108 7.89 -15.78 -23.50
N GLY A 109 7.68 -14.51 -23.83
CA GLY A 109 6.57 -13.99 -24.62
C GLY A 109 5.19 -13.91 -23.94
N THR A 110 5.07 -14.16 -22.64
CA THR A 110 3.73 -14.32 -22.01
C THR A 110 3.53 -13.56 -20.69
N GLY A 111 4.58 -12.97 -20.12
CA GLY A 111 4.51 -12.42 -18.76
C GLY A 111 4.11 -13.50 -17.75
N GLU A 112 4.53 -14.75 -17.95
CA GLU A 112 4.22 -15.92 -17.11
C GLU A 112 4.60 -15.73 -15.63
N GLY A 113 5.57 -14.84 -15.35
CA GLY A 113 5.95 -14.47 -13.99
C GLY A 113 4.93 -13.56 -13.26
N LEU A 114 4.00 -12.93 -13.97
CA LEU A 114 2.97 -12.06 -13.39
C LEU A 114 1.73 -12.84 -12.97
N ASP A 115 1.05 -12.32 -11.94
CA ASP A 115 -0.27 -12.80 -11.55
C ASP A 115 -1.30 -12.57 -12.68
N ALA A 116 -2.27 -13.46 -12.80
CA ALA A 116 -3.26 -13.43 -13.89
C ALA A 116 -4.08 -12.13 -13.88
N ASP A 117 -4.51 -11.66 -12.70
CA ASP A 117 -5.31 -10.44 -12.58
C ASP A 117 -4.50 -9.21 -13.02
N THR A 118 -3.22 -9.18 -12.65
CA THR A 118 -2.31 -8.08 -13.03
C THR A 118 -2.10 -8.07 -14.54
N ARG A 119 -1.92 -9.25 -15.15
CA ARG A 119 -1.77 -9.41 -16.60
C ARG A 119 -2.99 -8.89 -17.35
N ASP A 120 -4.18 -9.28 -16.93
CA ASP A 120 -5.44 -8.89 -17.57
C ASP A 120 -5.69 -7.37 -17.46
N LEU A 121 -5.32 -6.78 -16.32
CA LEU A 121 -5.43 -5.33 -16.13
C LEU A 121 -4.45 -4.56 -17.02
N LEU A 122 -3.20 -5.03 -17.14
CA LEU A 122 -2.22 -4.44 -18.07
C LEU A 122 -2.71 -4.49 -19.52
N ARG A 123 -3.26 -5.62 -19.96
CA ARG A 123 -3.87 -5.73 -21.31
C ARG A 123 -5.07 -4.81 -21.50
N THR A 124 -5.86 -4.61 -20.46
CA THR A 124 -6.98 -3.66 -20.50
C THR A 124 -6.48 -2.22 -20.65
N TYR A 125 -5.44 -1.84 -19.92
CA TYR A 125 -4.82 -0.52 -20.05
C TYR A 125 -4.15 -0.33 -21.42
N GLU A 126 -3.48 -1.35 -21.96
CA GLU A 126 -2.92 -1.34 -23.32
C GLU A 126 -4.00 -1.00 -24.37
N LYS A 127 -5.15 -1.71 -24.34
CA LYS A 127 -6.29 -1.43 -25.22
C LYS A 127 -6.84 -0.02 -25.04
N LYS A 128 -6.98 0.44 -23.80
CA LYS A 128 -7.45 1.81 -23.50
C LYS A 128 -6.48 2.85 -24.08
N CYS A 129 -5.18 2.70 -23.87
CA CYS A 129 -4.15 3.60 -24.42
C CYS A 129 -4.17 3.61 -25.95
N LEU A 130 -4.23 2.44 -26.58
CA LEU A 130 -4.35 2.31 -28.04
C LEU A 130 -5.61 3.00 -28.58
N GLY A 131 -6.75 2.82 -27.90
CA GLY A 131 -7.99 3.53 -28.23
C GLY A 131 -7.86 5.05 -28.10
N LYS A 132 -7.14 5.56 -27.08
CA LYS A 132 -6.86 7.00 -26.93
C LYS A 132 -5.90 7.53 -28.00
N LEU A 133 -4.99 6.70 -28.49
CA LEU A 133 -4.08 7.01 -29.60
C LEU A 133 -4.74 6.89 -30.99
N GLY A 134 -6.01 6.44 -31.06
CA GLY A 134 -6.68 6.16 -32.33
C GLY A 134 -6.12 4.95 -33.08
N ARG A 135 -5.28 4.14 -32.42
CA ARG A 135 -4.70 2.88 -32.93
C ARG A 135 -5.54 1.69 -32.46
N ASN A 136 -6.85 1.78 -32.65
CA ASN A 136 -7.75 0.73 -32.17
C ASN A 136 -7.35 -0.61 -32.82
N PRO A 137 -7.02 -1.65 -32.04
CA PRO A 137 -6.87 -2.99 -32.62
C PRO A 137 -8.24 -3.40 -33.16
N ALA A 138 -8.28 -3.75 -34.45
CA ALA A 138 -9.47 -4.27 -35.11
C ALA A 138 -9.94 -5.59 -34.47
#